data_AF-A0A915K703-F1
#
_entry.id   AF-A0A915K703-F1
#
_cell.length_a   1.000
_cell.length_b   1.000
_cell.length_c   1.000
_cell.angle_alpha   90.00
_cell.angle_beta   90.00
_cell.angle_gamma   90.00
#
_symmetry.space_group_name_H-M   'P 1'
#
loop_
_entity.id
_entity.type
_entity.pdbx_description
1 polymer ?
#
loop_
_entity_poly.entity_id
_entity_poly.type
_entity_poly.pdbx_seq_one_letter_code
_entity_poly.pdbx_strand_id
1 'polypeptide(L)' 'LLKQKTKRVRTTFTEDQLQILQVSFQQDSNPDGQDLERIANLTGLSKRVTQVWFQMFQQNFVILLEYLKDSTVTN' A
#
# COMPACT_ATOMS: atom_id res chain seq x y z
N LEU A 1 28.25 -5.64 14.58
CA LEU A 1 27.91 -6.33 13.31
C LEU A 1 26.67 -5.67 12.70
N LEU A 2 26.86 -4.68 11.83
CA LEU A 2 25.75 -3.99 11.16
C LEU A 2 25.18 -4.93 10.08
N LYS A 3 24.02 -5.54 10.34
CA LYS A 3 23.25 -6.29 9.32
C LYS A 3 22.94 -5.34 8.17
N GLN A 4 23.61 -5.51 7.04
CA GLN A 4 23.31 -4.75 5.82
C GLN A 4 21.85 -4.97 5.46
N LYS A 5 21.03 -3.92 5.59
CA LYS A 5 19.66 -3.91 5.07
C LYS A 5 19.76 -4.10 3.55
N THR A 6 19.43 -5.30 3.07
CA THR A 6 19.26 -5.59 1.64
C THR A 6 18.41 -4.49 1.02
N LYS A 7 18.98 -3.74 0.07
CA LYS A 7 18.26 -2.68 -0.65
C LYS A 7 17.00 -3.30 -1.23
N ARG A 8 15.84 -2.79 -0.82
CA ARG A 8 14.54 -3.23 -1.31
C ARG A 8 14.55 -3.08 -2.83
N VAL A 9 14.30 -4.16 -3.56
CA VAL A 9 14.04 -4.06 -5.00
C VAL A 9 12.75 -3.27 -5.14
N ARG A 10 12.81 -2.13 -5.85
CA ARG A 10 11.63 -1.33 -6.15
C ARG A 10 10.80 -2.11 -7.16
N THR A 11 9.64 -2.60 -6.76
CA THR A 11 8.67 -3.18 -7.68
C THR A 11 8.04 -2.04 -8.46
N THR A 12 8.14 -2.09 -9.79
CA THR A 12 7.40 -1.21 -10.69
C THR A 12 6.11 -1.91 -11.05
N PHE A 13 4.98 -1.25 -10.84
CA PHE A 13 3.66 -1.76 -11.19
C PHE A 13 3.28 -1.27 -12.59
N THR A 14 2.59 -2.10 -13.36
CA THR A 14 1.94 -1.68 -14.60
C THR A 14 0.69 -0.86 -14.30
N GLU A 15 0.18 -0.12 -15.29
CA GLU A 15 -1.03 0.69 -15.14
C GLU A 15 -2.25 -0.17 -14.79
N ASP A 16 -2.42 -1.31 -15.45
CA ASP A 16 -3.50 -2.29 -15.17
C ASP A 16 -3.44 -2.80 -13.72
N GLN A 17 -2.24 -3.13 -13.22
CA GLN A 17 -2.05 -3.55 -11.83
C GLN A 17 -2.43 -2.45 -10.84
N LEU A 18 -2.04 -1.20 -11.13
CA LEU A 18 -2.37 -0.06 -10.29
C LEU A 18 -3.88 0.20 -10.27
N GLN A 19 -4.55 0.08 -11.42
CA GLN A 19 -6.00 0.26 -11.50
C GLN A 19 -6.73 -0.77 -10.62
N ILE A 20 -6.35 -2.05 -10.68
CA ILE A 20 -6.95 -3.09 -9.84
C ILE A 20 -6.71 -2.82 -8.36
N LEU A 21 -5.48 -2.45 -7.98
CA LEU A 21 -5.11 -2.14 -6.60
C LEU A 21 -5.90 -0.93 -6.06
N GLN A 22 -6.03 0.12 -6.85
CA GLN A 22 -6.77 1.34 -6.49
C GLN A 22 -8.28 1.09 -6.35
N VAL A 23 -8.90 0.38 -7.30
CA VAL A 23 -10.32 0.02 -7.22
C VAL A 23 -10.58 -0.85 -5.99
N SER A 24 -9.71 -1.82 -5.72
CA SER A 24 -9.83 -2.68 -4.53
C SER A 24 -9.69 -1.86 -3.24
N PHE A 25 -8.77 -0.89 -3.20
CA PHE A 25 -8.56 0.00 -2.06
C PHE A 25 -9.75 0.93 -1.78
N GLN A 26 -10.44 1.38 -2.84
CA GLN A 26 -11.65 2.19 -2.69
C GLN A 26 -12.82 1.39 -2.11
N GLN A 27 -12.85 0.07 -2.34
CA GLN A 27 -13.87 -0.83 -1.80
C GLN A 27 -13.58 -1.21 -0.36
N ASP A 28 -12.35 -1.68 -0.11
CA ASP A 28 -11.85 -1.98 1.23
C ASP A 28 -10.39 -1.56 1.34
N SER A 29 -10.16 -0.63 2.24
CA SER A 29 -8.87 -0.03 2.45
C SER A 29 -8.00 -0.91 3.38
N ASN A 30 -8.59 -1.84 4.13
CA ASN A 30 -7.92 -2.75 5.04
C ASN A 30 -8.30 -4.23 4.79
N PRO A 31 -7.95 -4.77 3.60
CA PRO A 31 -8.33 -6.12 3.20
C PRO A 31 -7.72 -7.17 4.13
N ASP A 32 -8.48 -8.24 4.38
CA ASP A 32 -8.04 -9.37 5.18
C ASP A 32 -7.09 -10.31 4.39
N GLY A 33 -6.73 -11.44 5.00
CA GLY A 33 -5.84 -12.41 4.38
C GLY A 33 -6.39 -13.05 3.10
N GLN A 34 -7.71 -13.22 2.98
CA GLN A 34 -8.37 -13.82 1.82
C GLN A 34 -8.50 -12.81 0.68
N ASP A 35 -8.89 -11.57 1.00
CA ASP A 35 -8.96 -10.51 0.00
C ASP A 35 -7.58 -10.18 -0.58
N LEU A 36 -6.53 -10.18 0.24
CA LEU A 36 -5.16 -10.03 -0.24
C LEU A 36 -4.75 -11.14 -1.22
N GLU A 37 -5.21 -12.37 -1.03
CA GLU A 37 -4.96 -13.48 -1.97
C GLU A 37 -5.73 -13.29 -3.27
N ARG A 38 -7.00 -12.91 -3.18
CA ARG A 38 -7.82 -12.61 -4.36
C ARG A 38 -7.22 -11.49 -5.20
N ILE A 39 -6.81 -10.39 -4.56
CA ILE A 39 -6.21 -9.23 -5.25
C ILE A 39 -4.82 -9.59 -5.83
N ALA A 40 -4.03 -10.40 -5.11
CA ALA A 40 -2.76 -10.92 -5.61
C ALA A 40 -2.95 -11.75 -6.90
N ASN A 41 -3.95 -12.64 -6.92
CA ASN A 41 -4.27 -13.44 -8.10
C ASN A 41 -4.74 -12.57 -9.28
N LEU A 42 -5.58 -11.56 -9.03
CA LEU A 42 -6.06 -10.64 -10.08
C LEU A 42 -4.94 -9.78 -10.70
N THR A 43 -3.98 -9.36 -9.88
CA THR A 43 -2.86 -8.49 -10.31
C THR A 43 -1.65 -9.27 -10.83
N GLY A 44 -1.61 -10.59 -10.61
CA GLY A 44 -0.43 -11.43 -10.85
C GLY A 44 0.74 -11.13 -9.90
N LEU A 45 0.49 -10.41 -8.81
CA LEU A 45 1.49 -10.08 -7.80
C LEU A 45 1.52 -11.14 -6.69
N SER A 46 2.60 -11.20 -5.92
CA SER A 46 2.59 -12.02 -4.70
C SER A 46 1.75 -11.35 -3.62
N LYS A 47 1.12 -12.16 -2.75
CA LYS A 47 0.39 -11.68 -1.56
C LYS A 47 1.19 -10.68 -0.75
N ARG A 48 2.50 -10.90 -0.60
CA ARG A 48 3.40 -10.01 0.14
C ARG A 48 3.52 -8.64 -0.53
N VAL A 49 3.66 -8.59 -1.85
CA VAL A 49 3.76 -7.32 -2.59
C VAL A 49 2.44 -6.56 -2.50
N THR A 50 1.30 -7.23 -2.68
CA THR A 50 -0.03 -6.66 -2.50
C THR A 50 -0.18 -6.08 -1.09
N GLN A 51 0.14 -6.85 -0.06
CA GLN A 51 0.07 -6.40 1.34
C GLN A 51 0.95 -5.15 1.60
N VAL A 52 2.20 -5.13 1.09
CA VAL A 52 3.09 -3.98 1.25
C VAL A 52 2.52 -2.75 0.54
N TRP A 53 1.93 -2.92 -0.63
CA TRP A 53 1.29 -1.82 -1.36
C TRP A 53 0.17 -1.18 -0.53
N PHE A 54 -0.74 -2.00 0.01
CA PHE A 54 -1.82 -1.52 0.87
C PHE A 54 -1.27 -0.83 2.12
N GLN A 55 -0.25 -1.38 2.78
CA GLN A 55 0.38 -0.77 3.96
C GLN A 55 1.03 0.58 3.65
N MET A 56 1.76 0.70 2.53
CA MET A 56 2.41 1.96 2.15
C MET A 56 1.39 3.02 1.74
N PHE A 57 0.36 2.64 0.99
CA PHE A 57 -0.67 3.58 0.57
C PHE A 57 -1.54 4.04 1.76
N GLN A 58 -1.90 3.12 2.66
CA GLN A 58 -2.55 3.45 3.93
C GLN A 58 -1.69 4.36 4.80
N GLN A 59 -0.42 4.03 5.01
CA GLN A 59 0.46 4.87 5.83
C GLN A 59 0.63 6.27 5.24
N ASN A 60 0.85 6.38 3.92
CA ASN A 60 0.96 7.68 3.27
C ASN A 60 -0.32 8.51 3.43
N PHE A 61 -1.50 7.87 3.31
CA PHE A 61 -2.77 8.54 3.55
C PHE A 61 -2.91 8.99 5.01
N VAL A 62 -2.58 8.14 5.98
CA VAL A 62 -2.62 8.47 7.42
C VAL A 62 -1.68 9.63 7.75
N ILE A 63 -0.44 9.62 7.24
CA ILE A 63 0.55 10.68 7.46
C ILE A 63 0.05 12.01 6.86
N LEU A 64 -0.56 11.98 5.67
CA LEU A 64 -1.16 13.17 5.07
C LEU A 64 -2.31 13.71 5.93
N LEU A 65 -3.18 12.84 6.46
CA LEU A 65 -4.25 13.25 7.36
C LEU A 65 -3.74 13.81 8.69
N GLU A 66 -2.69 13.22 9.25
CA GLU A 66 -2.03 13.71 10.47
C GLU A 66 -1.40 15.09 10.24
N TYR A 67 -0.65 15.24 9.14
CA TYR A 67 -0.08 16.52 8.73
C TYR A 67 -1.14 17.61 8.54
N LEU A 68 -2.27 17.27 7.90
CA LEU A 68 -3.38 18.22 7.70
C LEU A 68 -4.09 18.57 9.01
N LYS A 69 -4.19 17.65 9.98
CA LYS A 69 -4.73 17.95 11.32
C LYS A 69 -3.80 18.90 12.08
N ASP A 70 -2.50 18.64 12.08
CA ASP A 70 -1.51 19.46 12.79
C ASP A 70 -1.37 20.86 12.17
N SER A 71 -1.62 20.99 10.86
CA SER A 71 -1.64 22.28 10.14
C SER A 71 -2.81 23.20 10.54
N THR A 72 -3.83 22.68 11.26
CA THR A 72 -4.95 23.50 11.77
C THR A 72 -4.72 24.12 13.15
N VAL A 73 -3.58 23.84 13.80
CA VAL A 73 -3.26 24.34 15.16
C VAL A 73 -2.51 25.69 15.14
N THR A 74 -2.26 26.27 13.96
CA THR A 74 -1.71 27.62 13.83
C THR A 74 -2.74 28.59 13.25
N ASN A 75 -3.69 29.02 14.07
CA ASN A 75 -4.25 30.38 14.03
C ASN A 75 -4.64 30.82 15.45
#